data_AF-A0A4V0NHR2-F1
#
_entry.id   AF-A0A4V0NHR2-F1
#
_cell.length_a   1.000
_cell.length_b   1.000
_cell.length_c   1.000
_cell.angle_alpha   90.00
_cell.angle_beta   90.00
_cell.angle_gamma   90.00
#
_symmetry.space_group_name_H-M   'P 1'
#
loop_
_entity.id
_entity.type
_entity.pdbx_description
1 polymer ?
#
loop_
_entity_poly.entity_id
_entity_poly.type
_entity_poly.pdbx_seq_one_letter_code
_entity_poly.pdbx_strand_id
1 'polypeptide(L)'
;MCARFTLAVPDFASLVAMLEAYLGAGAANGGPARAIAADPKAAALYRPRYNIAPSTVHPVLRAQGGRRELVAATWGFTGRFGGGGAAPSLLANARAESARTKPTFRGAFAARRCVVPADGFYEWTGPKGARRPTWFHPAGGGLLRMAGLYQPAKEPDAGDIDVRFTILTTEASADVAQVHDRMPVLLAPEDVDLWLGVGDGEASDADRVEALLRPAPRGSLAARAVSTRVNAVGHDDPALLEEVAVEAAAPKADPAKAAAPKAGPAKAASKAGGTLPLFDLDAGAGPTIPSGRTPRR
;
A
#
# COMPACT_ATOMS: atom_id res chain seq x y z
N MET A 1 -4.12 1.65 -2.97
CA MET A 1 -3.21 1.03 -1.98
C MET A 1 -2.11 2.07 -1.81
N CYS A 2 -1.97 2.64 -0.61
CA CYS A 2 -1.16 3.83 -0.40
C CYS A 2 0.30 3.58 -0.84
N ALA A 3 0.66 4.17 -1.97
CA ALA A 3 1.99 4.05 -2.54
C ALA A 3 2.82 5.31 -2.33
N ARG A 4 2.19 6.43 -1.98
CA ARG A 4 2.88 7.68 -1.66
C ARG A 4 2.16 8.47 -0.59
N PHE A 5 2.92 9.21 0.18
CA PHE A 5 2.39 10.09 1.23
C PHE A 5 3.31 11.29 1.45
N THR A 6 2.90 12.20 2.34
CA THR A 6 3.64 13.43 2.66
C THR A 6 3.93 13.52 4.14
N LEU A 7 5.03 14.20 4.48
CA LEU A 7 5.29 14.71 5.81
C LEU A 7 6.07 16.01 5.68
N ALA A 8 5.35 17.12 5.64
CA ALA A 8 5.82 18.47 5.33
C ALA A 8 6.08 19.32 6.58
N VAL A 9 6.08 18.71 7.76
CA VAL A 9 6.44 19.38 9.02
C VAL A 9 7.82 20.02 8.88
N PRO A 10 8.01 21.30 9.25
CA PRO A 10 9.22 22.04 8.91
C PRO A 10 10.52 21.40 9.40
N ASP A 11 10.50 20.81 10.59
CA ASP A 11 11.65 20.23 11.24
C ASP A 11 11.26 19.07 12.18
N PHE A 12 12.27 18.30 12.60
CA PHE A 12 12.05 17.11 13.41
C PHE A 12 11.55 17.41 14.83
N ALA A 13 11.94 18.54 15.41
CA ALA A 13 11.49 18.92 16.76
C ALA A 13 10.00 19.30 16.73
N SER A 14 9.56 20.04 15.70
CA SER A 14 8.16 20.34 15.42
C SER A 14 7.34 19.06 15.22
N LEU A 15 7.89 18.05 14.53
CA LEU A 15 7.24 16.75 14.37
C LEU A 15 7.04 16.04 15.71
N VAL A 16 8.08 15.98 16.55
CA VAL A 16 8.00 15.39 17.89
C VAL A 16 6.96 16.12 18.74
N ALA A 17 7.02 17.45 18.80
CA ALA A 17 6.09 18.28 19.57
C ALA A 17 4.64 18.09 19.14
N MET A 18 4.37 18.02 17.83
CA MET A 18 3.02 17.74 17.33
C MET A 18 2.54 16.34 17.72
N LEU A 19 3.39 15.31 17.58
CA LEU A 19 3.02 13.96 18.00
C LEU A 19 2.75 13.89 19.51
N GLU A 20 3.57 14.52 20.34
CA GLU A 20 3.35 14.60 21.78
C GLU A 20 2.05 15.33 22.14
N ALA A 21 1.74 16.44 21.46
CA ALA A 21 0.49 17.17 21.65
C ALA A 21 -0.73 16.29 21.30
N TYR A 22 -0.71 15.57 20.17
CA TYR A 22 -1.80 14.67 19.80
C TYR A 22 -1.98 13.52 20.80
N LEU A 23 -0.88 12.90 21.22
CA LEU A 23 -0.91 11.74 22.12
C LEU A 23 -1.18 12.12 23.58
N GLY A 24 -0.85 13.35 23.97
CA GLY A 24 -1.16 13.89 25.30
C GLY A 24 -2.61 14.35 25.43
N ALA A 25 -3.20 14.91 24.38
CA ALA A 25 -4.59 15.37 24.39
C ALA A 25 -5.62 14.23 24.43
N GLY A 26 -5.27 13.04 23.92
CA GLY A 26 -6.13 11.85 23.89
C GLY A 26 -6.04 10.94 25.12
N ALA A 27 -5.22 11.26 26.12
CA ALA A 27 -5.09 10.45 27.33
C ALA A 27 -6.35 10.62 28.20
N ALA A 28 -7.32 9.71 28.01
CA ALA A 28 -8.64 9.71 28.68
C ALA A 28 -8.60 9.77 30.22
N ASN A 29 -7.42 9.61 30.85
CA ASN A 29 -7.24 9.60 32.30
C ASN A 29 -6.22 10.64 32.82
N GLY A 30 -5.85 11.66 32.04
CA GLY A 30 -4.93 12.71 32.52
C GLY A 30 -3.54 12.18 32.93
N GLY A 31 -3.15 11.00 32.45
CA GLY A 31 -1.80 10.48 32.63
C GLY A 31 -0.79 11.40 31.93
N PRO A 32 0.46 11.50 32.42
CA PRO A 32 1.44 12.38 31.80
C PRO A 32 1.60 12.01 30.34
N ALA A 33 1.60 13.01 29.45
CA ALA A 33 2.01 12.82 28.07
C ALA A 33 3.37 12.09 28.07
N ARG A 34 3.38 10.83 27.61
CA ARG A 34 4.63 10.05 27.59
C ARG A 34 5.52 10.65 26.50
N ALA A 35 6.62 11.25 26.93
CA ALA A 35 7.62 11.85 26.07
C ALA A 35 8.10 10.86 25.00
N ILE A 36 8.31 11.36 23.78
CA ILE A 36 8.83 10.58 22.66
C ILE A 36 10.34 10.73 22.65
N ALA A 37 11.06 9.62 22.78
CA ALA A 37 12.51 9.62 22.58
C ALA A 37 12.84 9.88 21.10
N ALA A 38 13.63 10.92 20.85
CA ALA A 38 14.08 11.31 19.53
C ALA A 38 15.38 10.57 19.17
N ASP A 39 15.35 9.69 18.17
CA ASP A 39 16.57 9.10 17.61
C ASP A 39 17.40 10.17 16.88
N PRO A 40 18.67 10.40 17.27
CA PRO A 40 19.53 11.36 16.59
C PRO A 40 19.69 11.08 15.08
N LYS A 41 19.63 9.81 14.67
CA LYS A 41 19.70 9.44 13.26
C LYS A 41 18.44 9.84 12.50
N ALA A 42 17.27 9.64 13.11
CA ALA A 42 16.00 10.12 12.57
C ALA A 42 16.00 11.64 12.42
N ALA A 43 16.47 12.35 13.45
CA ALA A 43 16.59 13.80 13.43
C ALA A 43 17.52 14.30 12.32
N ALA A 44 18.69 13.69 12.16
CA ALA A 44 19.67 14.08 11.14
C ALA A 44 19.21 13.81 9.70
N LEU A 45 18.39 12.79 9.47
CA LEU A 45 17.88 12.41 8.14
C LEU A 45 16.52 13.07 7.81
N TYR A 46 15.93 13.77 8.77
CA TYR A 46 14.64 14.39 8.60
C TYR A 46 14.73 15.64 7.71
N ARG A 47 13.75 15.77 6.83
CA ARG A 47 13.47 16.95 6.03
C ARG A 47 12.00 16.89 5.61
N PRO A 48 11.32 18.03 5.41
CA PRO A 48 9.98 18.05 4.83
C PRO A 48 9.96 17.32 3.49
N ARG A 49 8.95 16.46 3.27
CA ARG A 49 8.76 15.71 2.03
C ARG A 49 7.31 15.81 1.58
N TYR A 50 7.11 16.06 0.30
CA TYR A 50 5.81 16.18 -0.37
C TYR A 50 5.52 14.98 -1.27
N ASN A 51 6.49 14.08 -1.45
CA ASN A 51 6.33 12.92 -2.32
C ASN A 51 7.13 11.70 -1.83
N ILE A 52 6.79 11.17 -0.64
CA ILE A 52 7.47 10.00 -0.06
C ILE A 52 7.08 8.73 -0.84
N ALA A 53 8.05 7.89 -1.16
CA ALA A 53 7.86 6.66 -1.93
C ALA A 53 8.46 5.44 -1.22
N PRO A 54 8.11 4.21 -1.61
CA PRO A 54 8.73 3.00 -1.10
C PRO A 54 10.26 3.03 -1.30
N SER A 55 10.98 2.29 -0.45
CA SER A 55 12.44 2.26 -0.35
C SER A 55 13.09 3.55 0.15
N THR A 56 12.32 4.57 0.54
CA THR A 56 12.87 5.77 1.17
C THR A 56 12.89 5.65 2.70
N VAL A 57 13.80 6.40 3.35
CA VAL A 57 13.89 6.50 4.81
C VAL A 57 12.87 7.52 5.32
N HIS A 58 12.14 7.14 6.37
CA HIS A 58 11.08 7.92 7.01
C HIS A 58 11.10 7.71 8.54
N PRO A 59 10.82 8.74 9.37
CA PRO A 59 10.63 8.55 10.81
C PRO A 59 9.36 7.74 11.11
N VAL A 60 9.47 6.73 11.96
CA VAL A 60 8.32 5.95 12.46
C VAL A 60 8.34 5.93 13.98
N LEU A 61 7.16 6.08 14.58
CA LEU A 61 6.98 5.99 16.03
C LEU A 61 6.81 4.53 16.41
N ARG A 62 7.64 4.00 17.31
CA ARG A 62 7.50 2.64 17.85
C ARG A 62 7.60 2.66 19.37
N ALA A 63 7.36 1.51 19.99
CA ALA A 63 7.64 1.32 21.41
C ALA A 63 8.82 0.39 21.62
N GLN A 64 9.72 0.78 22.51
CA GLN A 64 10.83 -0.05 22.99
C GLN A 64 10.96 0.14 24.51
N GLY A 65 10.98 -0.97 25.26
CA GLY A 65 11.05 -0.93 26.73
C GLY A 65 9.92 -0.14 27.39
N GLY A 66 8.71 -0.19 26.82
CA GLY A 66 7.53 0.56 27.33
C GLY A 66 7.56 2.07 27.06
N ARG A 67 8.56 2.56 26.31
CA ARG A 67 8.72 3.96 25.96
C ARG A 67 8.51 4.16 24.47
N ARG A 68 7.94 5.30 24.09
CA ARG A 68 7.78 5.69 22.70
C ARG A 68 9.09 6.26 22.17
N GLU A 69 9.45 5.89 20.95
CA GLU A 69 10.62 6.45 20.27
C GLU A 69 10.31 6.67 18.78
N LEU A 70 10.80 7.79 18.25
CA LEU A 70 10.69 8.15 16.85
C LEU A 70 12.02 7.87 16.16
N VAL A 71 12.05 6.81 15.35
CA VAL A 71 13.29 6.24 14.77
C VAL A 71 13.28 6.29 13.25
N ALA A 72 14.46 6.29 12.63
CA ALA A 72 14.57 6.19 11.18
C ALA A 72 14.28 4.77 10.70
N ALA A 73 13.42 4.60 9.70
CA ALA A 73 13.14 3.30 9.09
C ALA A 73 12.98 3.40 7.57
N THR A 74 13.40 2.37 6.85
CA THR A 74 13.25 2.28 5.39
C THR A 74 11.89 1.68 5.03
N TRP A 75 11.15 2.31 4.12
CA TRP A 75 9.82 1.83 3.74
C TRP A 75 9.87 0.60 2.82
N GLY A 76 9.28 -0.49 3.29
CA GLY A 76 8.96 -1.71 2.56
C GLY A 76 9.76 -2.89 3.06
N PHE A 77 9.11 -3.99 3.45
CA PHE A 77 9.83 -5.21 3.81
C PHE A 77 10.42 -5.87 2.58
N THR A 78 11.52 -6.60 2.77
CA THR A 78 12.10 -7.45 1.72
C THR A 78 11.67 -8.89 1.94
N GLY A 79 11.11 -9.49 0.90
CA GLY A 79 10.70 -10.89 0.89
C GLY A 79 11.17 -11.58 -0.39
N ARG A 80 11.69 -12.79 -0.29
CA ARG A 80 11.90 -13.67 -1.44
C ARG A 80 10.65 -14.53 -1.61
N PHE A 81 9.85 -14.26 -2.63
CA PHE A 81 8.76 -15.15 -3.04
C PHE A 81 9.11 -15.73 -4.41
N GLY A 82 9.13 -17.05 -4.50
CA GLY A 82 9.59 -17.78 -5.68
C GLY A 82 10.87 -18.58 -5.40
N GLY A 83 11.11 -19.61 -6.23
CA GLY A 83 12.30 -20.45 -6.17
C GLY A 83 13.61 -19.67 -6.36
N GLY A 84 14.73 -20.32 -6.03
CA GLY A 84 16.06 -19.72 -6.02
C GLY A 84 16.42 -19.00 -7.33
N GLY A 85 16.48 -17.67 -7.28
CA GLY A 85 16.82 -16.80 -8.41
C GLY A 85 15.93 -15.55 -8.54
N ALA A 86 14.74 -15.53 -7.93
CA ALA A 86 13.86 -14.36 -7.99
C ALA A 86 14.40 -13.18 -7.18
N ALA A 87 14.37 -11.97 -7.77
CA ALA A 87 14.70 -10.73 -7.08
C ALA A 87 13.80 -10.54 -5.84
N PRO A 88 14.32 -9.99 -4.73
CA PRO A 88 13.51 -9.72 -3.55
C PRO A 88 12.37 -8.75 -3.92
N SER A 89 11.15 -9.15 -3.58
CA SER A 89 9.98 -8.30 -3.73
C SER A 89 9.94 -7.27 -2.59
N LEU A 90 9.58 -6.04 -2.92
CA LEU A 90 9.36 -4.97 -1.95
C LEU A 90 7.90 -4.98 -1.49
N LEU A 91 7.69 -5.17 -0.19
CA LEU A 91 6.38 -5.20 0.44
C LEU A 91 6.13 -3.88 1.19
N ALA A 92 5.78 -2.84 0.43
CA ALA A 92 5.45 -1.51 0.97
C ALA A 92 4.17 -1.51 1.84
N ASN A 93 3.24 -2.41 1.54
CA ASN A 93 1.96 -2.51 2.24
C ASN A 93 1.68 -3.95 2.70
N ALA A 94 0.96 -4.07 3.81
CA ALA A 94 0.37 -5.30 4.31
C ALA A 94 -1.15 -5.14 4.42
N ARG A 95 -1.92 -6.15 3.99
CA ARG A 95 -3.38 -6.18 4.15
C ARG A 95 -3.73 -6.55 5.59
N ALA A 96 -4.43 -5.67 6.29
CA ALA A 96 -4.80 -5.85 7.69
C ALA A 96 -5.48 -7.20 7.96
N GLU A 97 -6.38 -7.62 7.08
CA GLU A 97 -7.17 -8.87 7.15
C GLU A 97 -6.31 -10.13 7.22
N SER A 98 -5.04 -10.05 6.80
CA SER A 98 -4.13 -11.19 6.72
C SER A 98 -2.80 -10.96 7.43
N ALA A 99 -2.59 -9.78 8.03
CA ALA A 99 -1.32 -9.41 8.64
C ALA A 99 -1.01 -10.27 9.89
N ARG A 100 -2.04 -10.63 10.66
CA ARG A 100 -1.93 -11.48 11.87
C ARG A 100 -1.54 -12.93 11.54
N THR A 101 -1.89 -13.44 10.36
CA THR A 101 -1.74 -14.86 10.02
C THR A 101 -0.61 -15.14 9.03
N LYS A 102 -0.35 -14.24 8.07
CA LYS A 102 0.67 -14.44 7.03
C LYS A 102 2.08 -14.56 7.65
N PRO A 103 2.87 -15.60 7.31
CA PRO A 103 4.21 -15.81 7.86
C PRO A 103 5.14 -14.58 7.75
N THR A 104 5.02 -13.83 6.66
CA THR A 104 5.81 -12.61 6.42
C THR A 104 5.54 -11.49 7.43
N PHE A 105 4.32 -11.39 7.95
CA PHE A 105 3.88 -10.26 8.78
C PHE A 105 3.56 -10.65 10.22
N ARG A 106 3.11 -11.88 10.49
CA ARG A 106 2.59 -12.33 11.80
C ARG A 106 3.51 -12.03 12.97
N GLY A 107 4.82 -12.23 12.80
CA GLY A 107 5.80 -11.97 13.86
C GLY A 107 5.99 -10.48 14.13
N ALA A 108 5.90 -9.63 13.10
CA ALA A 108 5.94 -8.18 13.26
C ALA A 108 4.61 -7.65 13.81
N PHE A 109 3.49 -8.22 13.38
CA PHE A 109 2.17 -7.90 13.91
C PHE A 109 2.07 -8.12 15.43
N ALA A 110 2.61 -9.25 15.92
CA ALA A 110 2.55 -9.60 17.33
C ALA A 110 3.41 -8.67 18.23
N ALA A 111 4.58 -8.23 17.76
CA ALA A 111 5.59 -7.64 18.64
C ALA A 111 6.27 -6.36 18.13
N ARG A 112 6.04 -5.96 16.87
CA ARG A 112 6.77 -4.86 16.20
C ARG A 112 5.80 -4.00 15.39
N ARG A 113 4.89 -3.36 16.11
CA ARG A 113 3.95 -2.38 15.57
C ARG A 113 4.54 -0.98 15.68
N CYS A 114 4.30 -0.15 14.66
CA CYS A 114 4.72 1.24 14.62
C CYS A 114 3.60 2.12 14.08
N VAL A 115 3.71 3.43 14.28
CA VAL A 115 2.88 4.47 13.66
C VAL A 115 3.73 5.23 12.66
N VAL A 116 3.21 5.40 11.45
CA VAL A 116 3.85 6.17 10.38
C VAL A 116 3.15 7.54 10.32
N PRO A 117 3.80 8.61 10.80
CA PRO A 117 3.25 9.97 10.72
C PRO A 117 3.25 10.47 9.27
N ALA A 118 2.18 11.13 8.87
CA ALA A 118 2.03 11.78 7.56
C ALA A 118 1.06 12.97 7.64
N ASP A 119 1.18 13.98 6.79
CA ASP A 119 0.13 15.00 6.65
C ASP A 119 -1.04 14.47 5.79
N GLY A 120 -0.72 13.59 4.85
CA GLY A 120 -1.69 13.02 3.93
C GLY A 120 -1.09 11.91 3.07
N PHE A 121 -1.94 11.20 2.34
CA PHE A 121 -1.53 10.16 1.40
C PHE A 121 -2.14 10.40 0.02
N TYR A 122 -1.50 9.89 -1.02
CA TYR A 122 -2.00 9.98 -2.38
C TYR A 122 -2.63 8.67 -2.82
N GLU A 123 -3.73 8.77 -3.57
CA GLU A 123 -4.29 7.68 -4.37
C GLU A 123 -4.59 8.18 -5.79
N TRP A 124 -4.70 7.25 -6.72
CA TRP A 124 -4.87 7.57 -8.14
C TRP A 124 -6.11 6.92 -8.72
N THR A 125 -6.82 7.68 -9.57
CA THR A 125 -7.87 7.16 -10.45
C THR A 125 -7.39 7.16 -11.91
N GLY A 126 -8.11 6.41 -12.75
CA GLY A 126 -7.87 6.37 -14.19
C GLY A 126 -6.85 5.31 -14.65
N PRO A 127 -6.72 5.14 -15.97
CA PRO A 127 -5.86 4.11 -16.55
C PRO A 127 -4.37 4.43 -16.37
N LYS A 128 -3.53 3.40 -16.48
CA LYS A 128 -2.06 3.57 -16.50
C LYS A 128 -1.66 4.58 -17.58
N GLY A 129 -0.80 5.53 -17.24
CA GLY A 129 -0.33 6.59 -18.15
C GLY A 129 -1.17 7.88 -18.12
N ALA A 130 -2.42 7.83 -17.63
CA ALA A 130 -3.29 8.99 -17.46
C ALA A 130 -3.89 9.05 -16.05
N ARG A 131 -3.09 8.64 -15.05
CA ARG A 131 -3.52 8.59 -13.67
C ARG A 131 -3.68 9.99 -13.08
N ARG A 132 -4.84 10.24 -12.47
CA ARG A 132 -5.15 11.50 -11.78
C ARG A 132 -4.97 11.30 -10.27
N PRO A 133 -4.04 12.02 -9.63
CA PRO A 133 -3.79 11.90 -8.21
C PRO A 133 -4.81 12.69 -7.38
N THR A 134 -5.14 12.15 -6.22
CA THR A 134 -5.91 12.81 -5.17
C THR A 134 -5.12 12.68 -3.87
N TRP A 135 -4.88 13.79 -3.20
CA TRP A 135 -4.27 13.84 -1.88
C TRP A 135 -5.35 13.84 -0.81
N PHE A 136 -5.32 12.83 0.06
CA PHE A 136 -6.20 12.68 1.21
C PHE A 136 -5.48 13.09 2.48
N HIS A 137 -6.10 13.96 3.28
CA HIS A 137 -5.53 14.51 4.50
C HIS A 137 -6.61 14.66 5.58
N PRO A 138 -6.24 14.82 6.87
CA PRO A 138 -7.23 15.01 7.93
C PRO A 138 -8.13 16.21 7.64
N ALA A 139 -9.45 16.01 7.73
CA ALA A 139 -10.42 17.09 7.56
C ALA A 139 -10.31 18.15 8.66
N GLY A 140 -9.98 17.73 9.90
CA GLY A 140 -9.76 18.61 11.05
C GLY A 140 -8.31 19.14 11.19
N GLY A 141 -7.45 18.91 10.19
CA GLY A 141 -6.03 19.22 10.26
C GLY A 141 -5.23 18.23 11.12
N GLY A 142 -3.93 18.50 11.24
CA GLY A 142 -3.00 17.66 11.98
C GLY A 142 -2.36 16.53 11.18
N LEU A 143 -1.80 15.55 11.90
CA LEU A 143 -1.12 14.41 11.29
C LEU A 143 -2.02 13.18 11.25
N LEU A 144 -1.97 12.47 10.12
CA LEU A 144 -2.36 11.07 10.04
C LEU A 144 -1.41 10.20 10.86
N ARG A 145 -1.99 9.18 11.49
CA ARG A 145 -1.29 8.14 12.26
C ARG A 145 -1.53 6.80 11.57
N MET A 146 -0.78 6.52 10.51
CA MET A 146 -0.98 5.28 9.75
C MET A 146 -0.42 4.09 10.54
N ALA A 147 -1.22 3.05 10.76
CA ALA A 147 -0.75 1.83 11.42
C ALA A 147 0.27 1.12 10.52
N GLY A 148 1.41 0.76 11.09
CA GLY A 148 2.48 0.06 10.39
C GLY A 148 3.07 -1.07 11.21
N LEU A 149 3.84 -1.91 10.54
CA LEU A 149 4.67 -2.94 11.16
C LEU A 149 6.13 -2.65 10.84
N TYR A 150 7.04 -3.02 11.74
CA TYR A 150 8.47 -2.92 11.50
C TYR A 150 9.21 -4.23 11.76
N GLN A 151 10.41 -4.33 11.20
CA GLN A 151 11.34 -5.43 11.47
C GLN A 151 12.78 -4.94 11.28
N PRO A 152 13.75 -5.62 11.88
CA PRO A 152 15.14 -5.45 11.50
C PRO A 152 15.32 -5.70 10.00
N ALA A 153 16.15 -4.89 9.34
CA ALA A 153 16.64 -5.17 8.01
C ALA A 153 17.40 -6.51 8.03
N LYS A 154 17.24 -7.29 6.95
CA LYS A 154 17.98 -8.53 6.77
C LYS A 154 19.19 -8.22 5.92
N GLU A 155 20.33 -8.84 6.21
CA GLU A 155 21.47 -8.81 5.28
C GLU A 155 21.06 -9.40 3.92
N PRO A 156 21.47 -8.80 2.78
CA PRO A 156 22.36 -7.64 2.62
C PRO A 156 21.65 -6.28 2.54
N ASP A 157 20.36 -6.20 2.85
CA ASP A 157 19.56 -4.96 2.78
C ASP A 157 19.84 -4.01 3.96
N ALA A 158 20.67 -4.43 4.92
CA ALA A 158 21.12 -3.59 6.02
C ALA A 158 22.16 -2.60 5.49
N GLY A 159 21.72 -1.37 5.23
CA GLY A 159 22.60 -0.23 5.06
C GLY A 159 22.79 0.49 6.40
N ASP A 160 22.94 1.82 6.34
CA ASP A 160 22.93 2.63 7.56
C ASP A 160 21.61 2.49 8.35
N ILE A 161 20.50 2.20 7.67
CA ILE A 161 19.20 2.03 8.33
C ILE A 161 18.88 0.54 8.45
N ASP A 162 18.97 0.04 9.68
CA ASP A 162 18.76 -1.36 10.06
C ASP A 162 17.30 -1.68 10.41
N VAL A 163 16.37 -0.73 10.22
CA VAL A 163 14.93 -0.92 10.45
C VAL A 163 14.18 -0.74 9.14
N ARG A 164 13.25 -1.65 8.86
CA ARG A 164 12.32 -1.53 7.74
C ARG A 164 10.89 -1.52 8.26
N PHE A 165 10.00 -0.76 7.62
CA PHE A 165 8.58 -0.70 7.98
C PHE A 165 7.67 -1.01 6.79
N THR A 166 6.41 -1.35 7.05
CA THR A 166 5.35 -1.51 6.04
C THR A 166 4.08 -0.90 6.58
N ILE A 167 3.21 -0.38 5.71
CA ILE A 167 1.96 0.27 6.10
C ILE A 167 0.82 -0.76 6.04
N LEU A 168 -0.01 -0.82 7.07
CA LEU A 168 -1.22 -1.62 7.05
C LEU A 168 -2.31 -0.92 6.25
N THR A 169 -2.97 -1.69 5.41
CA THR A 169 -4.07 -1.22 4.57
C THR A 169 -5.33 -2.01 4.86
N THR A 170 -6.46 -1.33 4.77
CA THR A 170 -7.81 -1.89 4.93
C THR A 170 -8.67 -1.49 3.72
N GLU A 171 -9.92 -1.94 3.66
CA GLU A 171 -10.87 -1.46 2.67
C GLU A 171 -11.02 0.07 2.75
N ALA A 172 -11.39 0.71 1.63
CA ALA A 172 -11.55 2.15 1.62
C ALA A 172 -12.75 2.60 2.46
N SER A 173 -12.60 3.71 3.18
CA SER A 173 -13.73 4.44 3.78
C SER A 173 -14.59 5.08 2.70
N ALA A 174 -15.77 5.58 3.08
CA ALA A 174 -16.64 6.33 2.19
C ALA A 174 -15.95 7.52 1.51
N ASP A 175 -14.99 8.16 2.19
CA ASP A 175 -14.26 9.33 1.67
C ASP A 175 -13.27 8.93 0.57
N VAL A 176 -12.70 7.72 0.62
CA VAL A 176 -11.66 7.24 -0.30
C VAL A 176 -12.21 6.35 -1.41
N ALA A 177 -13.35 5.69 -1.19
CA ALA A 177 -13.90 4.65 -2.05
C ALA A 177 -14.20 5.08 -3.49
N GLN A 178 -14.41 6.39 -3.73
CA GLN A 178 -14.57 6.92 -5.08
C GLN A 178 -13.27 6.93 -5.89
N VAL A 179 -12.11 6.93 -5.21
CA VAL A 179 -10.78 7.01 -5.82
C VAL A 179 -10.08 5.64 -5.83
N HIS A 180 -10.14 4.91 -4.72
CA HIS A 180 -9.50 3.59 -4.60
C HIS A 180 -10.29 2.69 -3.65
N ASP A 181 -10.22 1.37 -3.84
CA ASP A 181 -10.84 0.34 -2.98
C ASP A 181 -10.10 0.08 -1.65
N ARG A 182 -8.95 0.73 -1.42
CA ARG A 182 -8.09 0.52 -0.25
C ARG A 182 -7.56 1.83 0.28
N MET A 183 -7.31 1.87 1.58
CA MET A 183 -6.65 2.99 2.26
C MET A 183 -5.71 2.49 3.37
N PRO A 184 -4.79 3.32 3.88
CA PRO A 184 -4.08 3.04 5.12
C PRO A 184 -5.05 2.87 6.29
N VAL A 185 -4.72 2.00 7.25
CA VAL A 185 -5.38 1.99 8.55
C VAL A 185 -4.94 3.24 9.31
N LEU A 186 -5.90 4.08 9.72
CA LEU A 186 -5.64 5.33 10.44
C LEU A 186 -6.03 5.16 11.91
N LEU A 187 -5.08 5.43 12.81
CA LEU A 187 -5.29 5.32 14.25
C LEU A 187 -5.81 6.64 14.83
N ALA A 188 -6.77 6.54 15.75
CA ALA A 188 -7.14 7.64 16.62
C ALA A 188 -6.01 7.91 17.63
N PRO A 189 -5.82 9.15 18.10
CA PRO A 189 -4.78 9.48 19.08
C PRO A 189 -4.79 8.58 20.33
N GLU A 190 -5.97 8.29 20.86
CA GLU A 190 -6.21 7.45 22.04
C GLU A 190 -5.85 5.96 21.84
N ASP A 191 -5.84 5.49 20.59
CA ASP A 191 -5.57 4.09 20.24
C ASP A 191 -4.08 3.82 20.00
N VAL A 192 -3.24 4.86 19.91
CA VAL A 192 -1.82 4.70 19.56
C VAL A 192 -1.05 3.90 20.59
N ASP A 193 -1.31 4.09 21.89
CA ASP A 193 -0.60 3.32 22.92
C ASP A 193 -1.00 1.84 22.94
N LEU A 194 -2.28 1.56 22.75
CA LEU A 194 -2.78 0.19 22.58
C LEU A 194 -2.12 -0.46 21.36
N TRP A 195 -2.07 0.26 20.23
CA TRP A 195 -1.41 -0.19 19.01
C TRP A 195 0.09 -0.43 19.24
N LEU A 196 0.80 0.46 19.92
CA LEU A 196 2.23 0.31 20.16
C LEU A 196 2.56 -0.70 21.28
N GLY A 197 1.58 -1.08 22.11
CA GLY A 197 1.79 -1.92 23.28
C GLY A 197 2.49 -1.18 24.44
N VAL A 198 2.16 0.11 24.61
CA VAL A 198 2.70 0.98 25.67
C VAL A 198 1.76 0.98 26.87
N GLY A 199 2.18 0.45 28.02
CA GLY A 199 1.35 0.40 29.25
C GLY A 199 1.69 -0.76 30.18
N ASP A 200 1.12 -0.76 31.40
CA ASP A 200 1.60 -1.55 32.55
C ASP A 200 0.79 -2.84 32.83
N GLY A 201 -0.15 -3.22 31.96
CA GLY A 201 -1.01 -4.38 32.23
C GLY A 201 -1.55 -5.01 30.96
N GLU A 202 -1.34 -6.32 30.87
CA GLU A 202 -1.74 -7.22 29.79
C GLU A 202 -0.99 -6.99 28.47
N ALA A 203 -0.17 -7.97 28.09
CA ALA A 203 0.33 -8.08 26.74
C ALA A 203 -0.84 -7.93 25.76
N SER A 204 -0.86 -6.81 25.00
CA SER A 204 -1.54 -6.66 23.71
C SER A 204 -2.78 -7.53 23.59
N ASP A 205 -3.91 -7.14 24.18
CA ASP A 205 -5.21 -7.76 23.90
C ASP A 205 -5.37 -7.77 22.37
N ALA A 206 -5.14 -8.94 21.78
CA ALA A 206 -4.95 -9.08 20.35
C ALA A 206 -6.24 -8.72 19.62
N ASP A 207 -7.38 -8.94 20.27
CA ASP A 207 -8.70 -8.67 19.73
C ASP A 207 -8.99 -7.16 19.79
N ARG A 208 -8.57 -6.47 20.87
CA ARG A 208 -8.60 -5.00 20.90
C ARG A 208 -7.68 -4.37 19.86
N VAL A 209 -6.48 -4.90 19.65
CA VAL A 209 -5.56 -4.43 18.59
C VAL A 209 -6.16 -4.67 17.21
N GLU A 210 -6.79 -5.82 16.98
CA GLU A 210 -7.43 -6.15 15.71
C GLU A 210 -8.65 -5.26 15.42
N ALA A 211 -9.42 -4.89 16.46
CA ALA A 211 -10.54 -3.96 16.34
C ALA A 211 -10.14 -2.56 15.85
N LEU A 212 -8.86 -2.17 15.98
CA LEU A 212 -8.33 -0.92 15.43
C LEU A 212 -8.17 -0.96 13.90
N LEU A 213 -8.13 -2.15 13.28
CA LEU A 213 -7.78 -2.36 11.87
C LEU A 213 -8.97 -2.17 10.91
N ARG A 214 -9.66 -1.04 11.06
CA ARG A 214 -10.88 -0.71 10.31
C ARG A 214 -10.70 0.55 9.45
N PRO A 215 -11.54 0.77 8.43
CA PRO A 215 -11.53 2.00 7.65
C PRO A 215 -11.77 3.22 8.54
N ALA A 216 -11.24 4.37 8.11
CA ALA A 216 -11.47 5.61 8.85
C ALA A 216 -12.97 6.00 8.80
N PRO A 217 -13.50 6.64 9.85
CA PRO A 217 -14.88 7.13 9.85
C PRO A 217 -15.14 8.10 8.69
N ARG A 218 -16.37 8.11 8.17
CA ARG A 218 -16.79 9.06 7.14
C ARG A 218 -16.58 10.51 7.62
N GLY A 219 -16.09 11.36 6.73
CA GLY A 219 -15.83 12.77 7.02
C GLY A 219 -14.55 13.02 7.82
N SER A 220 -13.76 11.98 8.13
CA SER A 220 -12.46 12.16 8.80
C SER A 220 -11.37 12.64 7.85
N LEU A 221 -11.53 12.39 6.55
CA LEU A 221 -10.60 12.79 5.51
C LEU A 221 -11.23 13.82 4.56
N ALA A 222 -10.44 14.83 4.23
CA ALA A 222 -10.68 15.70 3.09
C ALA A 222 -9.85 15.22 1.90
N ALA A 223 -10.32 15.53 0.69
CA ALA A 223 -9.68 15.14 -0.56
C ALA A 223 -9.40 16.38 -1.40
N ARG A 224 -8.18 16.45 -1.95
CA ARG A 224 -7.76 17.51 -2.87
C ARG A 224 -7.23 16.88 -4.15
N ALA A 225 -7.74 17.29 -5.29
CA ALA A 225 -7.15 16.92 -6.57
C ALA A 225 -5.84 17.71 -6.76
N VAL A 226 -4.77 17.02 -7.12
CA VAL A 226 -3.44 17.63 -7.23
C VAL A 226 -2.79 17.39 -8.58
N SER A 227 -1.67 18.06 -8.83
CA SER A 227 -0.95 17.96 -10.09
C SER A 227 -0.42 16.55 -10.37
N THR A 228 -0.47 16.13 -11.64
CA THR A 228 0.13 14.86 -12.10
C THR A 228 1.65 14.82 -11.97
N ARG A 229 2.31 15.94 -11.65
CA ARG A 229 3.76 15.99 -11.31
C ARG A 229 4.13 14.98 -10.22
N VAL A 230 3.24 14.72 -9.25
CA VAL A 230 3.47 13.73 -8.17
C VAL A 230 3.75 12.30 -8.70
N ASN A 231 3.33 11.99 -9.93
CA ASN A 231 3.56 10.70 -10.58
C ASN A 231 5.06 10.40 -10.73
N ALA A 232 5.90 11.43 -10.91
CA ALA A 232 7.35 11.28 -10.99
C ALA A 232 7.97 11.41 -9.60
N VAL A 233 8.71 10.39 -9.18
CA VAL A 233 9.34 10.33 -7.84
C VAL A 233 10.35 11.44 -7.54
N GLY A 234 10.92 12.06 -8.57
CA GLY A 234 11.89 13.14 -8.43
C GLY A 234 11.29 14.52 -8.15
N HIS A 235 9.96 14.69 -8.30
CA HIS A 235 9.28 15.91 -7.88
C HIS A 235 8.89 15.80 -6.41
N ASP A 236 9.26 16.78 -5.60
CA ASP A 236 9.14 16.73 -4.14
C ASP A 236 9.16 18.13 -3.53
N ASP A 237 8.16 18.91 -3.89
CA ASP A 237 8.04 20.33 -3.55
C ASP A 237 6.62 20.69 -3.10
N PRO A 238 6.43 21.81 -2.38
CA PRO A 238 5.13 22.20 -1.84
C PRO A 238 4.03 22.34 -2.89
N ALA A 239 4.38 22.71 -4.14
CA ALA A 239 3.41 22.89 -5.22
C ALA A 239 2.73 21.57 -5.63
N LEU A 240 3.21 20.40 -5.16
CA LEU A 240 2.50 19.13 -5.32
C LEU A 240 1.20 19.04 -4.50
N LEU A 241 1.04 19.91 -3.50
CA LEU A 241 -0.17 19.97 -2.67
C LEU A 241 -1.15 21.06 -3.10
N GLU A 242 -0.81 21.85 -4.12
CA GLU A 242 -1.71 22.85 -4.68
C GLU A 242 -2.89 22.16 -5.39
N GLU A 243 -4.08 22.72 -5.17
CA GLU A 243 -5.29 22.21 -5.78
C GLU A 243 -5.29 22.51 -7.27
N VAL A 244 -5.59 21.48 -8.07
CA VAL A 244 -5.79 21.65 -9.51
C VAL A 244 -7.27 21.50 -9.83
N ALA A 245 -7.75 22.31 -10.77
CA ALA A 245 -9.10 22.16 -11.27
C ALA A 245 -9.30 20.74 -11.82
N VAL A 246 -10.28 20.03 -11.27
CA VAL A 246 -10.69 18.73 -11.80
C VAL A 246 -11.42 18.99 -13.11
N GLU A 247 -10.75 18.78 -14.24
CA GLU A 247 -11.45 18.67 -15.50
C GLU A 247 -12.40 17.47 -15.38
N ALA A 248 -13.70 17.75 -15.33
CA ALA A 248 -14.73 16.76 -15.08
C ALA A 248 -14.56 15.60 -16.08
N ALA A 249 -14.30 14.39 -15.56
CA ALA A 249 -14.29 13.21 -16.38
C ALA A 249 -15.68 13.05 -17.00
N ALA A 250 -15.74 12.99 -18.34
CA ALA A 250 -16.97 12.67 -19.05
C ALA A 250 -17.60 11.40 -18.43
N PRO A 251 -18.94 11.35 -18.29
CA PRO A 251 -19.62 10.23 -17.68
C PRO A 251 -19.21 8.93 -18.37
N LYS A 252 -18.92 7.89 -17.57
CA LYS A 252 -18.62 6.55 -18.09
C LYS A 252 -19.78 6.14 -19.01
N ALA A 253 -19.50 5.96 -20.29
CA ALA A 253 -20.48 5.40 -21.22
C ALA A 253 -20.79 3.96 -20.79
N ASP A 254 -22.08 3.66 -20.62
CA ASP A 254 -22.55 2.29 -20.41
C ASP A 254 -22.10 1.40 -21.57
N PRO A 255 -21.52 0.21 -21.30
CA PRO A 255 -21.08 -0.71 -22.35
C PRO A 255 -22.25 -1.39 -23.08
N ALA A 256 -23.50 -1.02 -22.77
CA ALA A 256 -24.70 -1.65 -23.28
C ALA A 256 -25.38 -0.83 -24.39
N LYS A 257 -24.64 -0.38 -25.41
CA LYS A 257 -25.26 0.02 -26.70
C LYS A 257 -24.27 0.06 -27.87
N ALA A 258 -23.66 -1.07 -28.20
CA ALA A 258 -23.04 -1.26 -29.51
C ALA A 258 -23.20 -2.71 -29.98
N ALA A 259 -24.42 -3.08 -30.37
CA ALA A 259 -24.66 -4.25 -31.20
C ALA A 259 -25.67 -3.87 -32.29
N ALA A 260 -25.16 -3.58 -33.48
CA ALA A 260 -25.93 -3.62 -34.71
C ALA A 260 -25.59 -4.93 -35.45
N PRO A 261 -26.57 -5.63 -36.05
CA PRO A 261 -26.34 -6.95 -36.63
C PRO A 261 -25.66 -6.84 -37.98
N LYS A 262 -24.64 -7.68 -38.24
CA LYS A 262 -24.11 -7.88 -39.59
C LYS A 262 -24.95 -8.93 -40.32
N ALA A 263 -25.73 -8.48 -41.31
CA ALA A 263 -26.30 -9.34 -42.34
C ALA A 263 -25.18 -9.80 -43.29
N GLY A 264 -25.10 -11.11 -43.56
CA GLY A 264 -24.20 -11.66 -44.58
C GLY A 264 -24.88 -11.70 -45.96
N PRO A 265 -24.12 -11.76 -47.07
CA PRO A 265 -24.69 -12.13 -48.36
C PRO A 265 -24.23 -13.51 -48.84
N ALA A 266 -25.12 -14.13 -49.63
CA ALA A 266 -25.02 -15.45 -50.23
C ALA A 266 -24.32 -15.46 -51.61
N LYS A 267 -24.02 -16.69 -52.07
CA LYS A 267 -23.28 -17.17 -53.28
C LYS A 267 -23.71 -16.67 -54.67
N ALA A 268 -22.75 -16.67 -55.62
CA ALA A 268 -22.70 -17.45 -56.90
C ALA A 268 -21.43 -17.03 -57.73
N ALA A 269 -20.45 -17.87 -58.07
CA ALA A 269 -20.29 -18.87 -59.15
C ALA A 269 -19.65 -18.36 -60.48
N SER A 270 -18.48 -18.90 -60.90
CA SER A 270 -18.16 -19.31 -62.30
C SER A 270 -16.83 -20.10 -62.41
N LYS A 271 -16.67 -20.84 -63.52
CA LYS A 271 -15.76 -21.98 -63.82
C LYS A 271 -14.50 -21.63 -64.66
N ALA A 272 -13.61 -22.65 -64.75
CA ALA A 272 -12.64 -23.06 -65.80
C ALA A 272 -11.16 -22.72 -65.52
N GLY A 273 -10.15 -23.58 -65.73
CA GLY A 273 -10.04 -24.97 -66.20
C GLY A 273 -8.55 -25.40 -66.41
N GLY A 274 -8.26 -26.71 -66.34
CA GLY A 274 -7.07 -27.42 -66.88
C GLY A 274 -5.79 -27.45 -66.01
N THR A 275 -4.94 -28.50 -65.91
CA THR A 275 -4.86 -29.88 -66.44
C THR A 275 -3.74 -30.60 -65.61
N LEU A 276 -3.86 -31.90 -65.32
CA LEU A 276 -2.87 -32.77 -64.61
C LEU A 276 -1.82 -33.34 -65.62
N PRO A 277 -0.71 -34.04 -65.22
CA PRO A 277 -0.73 -35.43 -64.68
C PRO A 277 0.33 -35.67 -63.55
N LEU A 278 0.04 -36.47 -62.51
CA LEU A 278 0.26 -37.94 -62.36
C LEU A 278 1.59 -38.29 -61.64
N PHE A 279 1.50 -38.91 -60.45
CA PHE A 279 2.06 -40.24 -60.15
C PHE A 279 1.58 -40.71 -58.77
N ASP A 280 1.00 -41.90 -58.78
CA ASP A 280 0.56 -42.73 -57.66
C ASP A 280 1.74 -43.20 -56.78
N LEU A 281 1.48 -43.48 -55.50
CA LEU A 281 1.34 -44.86 -54.99
C LEU A 281 1.33 -44.88 -53.45
N ASP A 282 0.12 -45.13 -52.94
CA ASP A 282 -0.24 -46.29 -52.13
C ASP A 282 0.14 -46.46 -50.64
N ALA A 283 -0.88 -46.98 -49.94
CA ALA A 283 -0.91 -47.70 -48.68
C ALA A 283 -0.40 -46.98 -47.40
N GLY A 284 -1.13 -46.93 -46.29
CA GLY A 284 -2.30 -47.69 -45.85
C GLY A 284 -2.23 -47.84 -44.33
N ALA A 285 -3.35 -47.55 -43.66
CA ALA A 285 -3.82 -47.97 -42.33
C ALA A 285 -2.77 -48.50 -41.32
N GLY A 286 -2.65 -47.94 -40.13
CA GLY A 286 -3.71 -47.97 -39.11
C GLY A 286 -3.16 -48.55 -37.79
N PRO A 287 -3.87 -48.40 -36.66
CA PRO A 287 -3.25 -48.16 -35.34
C PRO A 287 -3.21 -49.41 -34.45
N THR A 288 -2.47 -49.36 -33.33
CA THR A 288 -2.83 -50.10 -32.10
C THR A 288 -2.08 -49.60 -30.85
N ILE A 289 -2.84 -49.43 -29.77
CA ILE A 289 -2.41 -49.33 -28.37
C ILE A 289 -2.23 -50.76 -27.82
N PRO A 290 -1.37 -50.99 -26.81
CA PRO A 290 -1.88 -51.70 -25.65
C PRO A 290 -1.45 -51.13 -24.30
N SER A 291 -2.38 -51.31 -23.36
CA SER A 291 -2.32 -51.13 -21.92
C SER A 291 -1.33 -52.06 -21.21
N GLY A 292 -0.81 -51.65 -20.05
CA GLY A 292 -0.14 -52.55 -19.11
C GLY A 292 -0.02 -51.95 -17.69
N ARG A 293 -0.67 -52.62 -16.74
CA ARG A 293 -0.81 -52.33 -15.29
C ARG A 293 0.47 -52.63 -14.47
N THR A 294 0.80 -51.73 -13.52
CA THR A 294 1.18 -51.86 -12.06
C THR A 294 2.01 -53.07 -11.52
N PRO A 295 2.45 -53.08 -10.23
CA PRO A 295 3.38 -52.21 -9.50
C PRO A 295 4.45 -53.06 -8.72
N ARG A 296 5.39 -52.41 -8.00
CA ARG A 296 6.24 -52.85 -6.85
C ARG A 296 7.42 -51.86 -6.80
N ARG A 297 7.97 -51.38 -5.69
CA ARG A 297 7.94 -51.70 -4.26
C ARG A 297 8.31 -50.43 -3.50
#